data_AF-A0A942IB58-F1
#
_entry.id   AF-A0A942IB58-F1
#
_cell.length_a   1.000
_cell.length_b   1.000
_cell.length_c   1.000
_cell.angle_alpha   90.00
_cell.angle_beta   90.00
_cell.angle_gamma   90.00
#
_symmetry.space_group_name_H-M   'P 1'
#
loop_
_entity.id
_entity.type
_entity.pdbx_description
1 polymer ?
#
loop_
_entity_poly.entity_id
_entity_poly.type
_entity_poly.pdbx_seq_one_letter_code
_entity_poly.pdbx_strand_id
1 'polypeptide(L)'
;MEQLRYAWEDIKDQKIRNFVLFIQITAALVLFSFIVSVVLHVSSYREKLNSIIEGQEIYLIRDMTDQSRFDQIMTNPDSSTKLRELYQFMKHNPSFNTYTADAQHFMWLAENNSHSSIAVRSNPPHKGYNLLKIDDKFMDVYELQCVEGSPFTKEDFSGTGETIPLLLGYDFRPFYQLNDIITDTRGFRYHVIGFLEQSAYFMGKEIISIF
;
A
#
# COMPACT_ATOMS: atom_id res chain seq x y z
N MET A 1 42.82 -17.10 31.32
CA MET A 1 42.01 -16.43 32.36
C MET A 1 42.57 -15.07 32.76
N GLU A 2 43.90 -14.88 32.83
CA GLU A 2 44.47 -13.56 33.16
C GLU A 2 44.14 -12.45 32.16
N GLN A 3 44.12 -12.75 30.86
CA GLN A 3 43.78 -11.77 29.82
C GLN A 3 42.36 -11.20 29.95
N LEU A 4 41.39 -12.03 30.35
CA LEU A 4 40.02 -11.58 30.64
C LEU A 4 39.94 -10.69 31.89
N ARG A 5 40.79 -10.97 32.89
CA ARG A 5 40.88 -10.13 34.10
C ARG A 5 41.42 -8.74 33.77
N TYR A 6 42.50 -8.67 33.00
CA TYR A 6 43.07 -7.39 32.58
C TYR A 6 42.12 -6.57 31.70
N ALA A 7 41.38 -7.23 30.80
CA ALA A 7 40.34 -6.56 30.01
C ALA A 7 39.22 -5.99 30.90
N TRP A 8 38.81 -6.72 31.94
CA TRP A 8 37.79 -6.26 32.89
C TRP A 8 38.26 -5.08 33.75
N GLU A 9 39.51 -5.11 34.19
CA GLU A 9 40.13 -4.00 34.95
C GLU A 9 40.23 -2.73 34.08
N ASP A 10 40.66 -2.85 32.82
CA ASP A 10 40.69 -1.72 31.87
C ASP A 10 39.28 -1.18 31.56
N ILE A 11 38.27 -2.07 31.51
CA ILE A 11 36.87 -1.66 31.36
C ILE A 11 36.43 -0.77 32.52
N LYS A 12 36.83 -1.16 33.74
CA LYS A 12 36.48 -0.50 35.00
C LYS A 12 37.24 0.82 35.21
N ASP A 13 38.46 0.92 34.71
CA ASP A 13 39.28 2.13 34.84
C ASP A 13 38.90 3.20 33.81
N GLN A 14 38.47 2.81 32.62
CA GLN A 14 38.12 3.74 31.52
C GLN A 14 36.63 3.78 31.19
N LYS A 15 35.78 3.86 32.22
CA LYS A 15 34.30 3.73 32.10
C LYS A 15 33.67 4.60 31.01
N ILE A 16 34.06 5.87 30.90
CA ILE A 16 33.48 6.80 29.93
C ILE A 16 33.83 6.39 28.49
N ARG A 17 35.11 6.09 28.23
CA ARG A 17 35.58 5.63 26.91
C ARG A 17 34.85 4.35 26.50
N ASN A 18 34.75 3.39 27.41
CA ASN A 18 34.12 2.11 27.13
C ASN A 18 32.60 2.23 26.96
N PHE A 19 31.95 3.15 27.68
CA PHE A 19 30.54 3.47 27.47
C PHE A 19 30.27 4.08 26.08
N VAL A 20 31.12 5.01 25.64
CA VAL A 20 31.03 5.57 24.28
C VAL A 20 31.24 4.49 23.21
N LEU A 21 32.25 3.63 23.38
CA LEU A 21 32.49 2.49 22.47
C LEU A 21 31.30 1.52 22.44
N PHE A 22 30.70 1.23 23.60
CA PHE A 22 29.51 0.38 23.69
C PHE A 22 28.32 0.97 22.93
N ILE A 23 28.07 2.29 23.06
CA ILE A 23 27.03 2.98 22.29
C ILE A 23 27.34 2.90 20.79
N GLN A 24 28.59 3.14 20.38
CA GLN A 24 28.98 3.10 18.97
C GLN A 24 28.79 1.71 18.36
N ILE A 25 29.19 0.64 19.07
CA ILE A 25 28.99 -0.75 18.63
C ILE A 25 27.50 -1.07 18.56
N THR A 26 26.71 -0.63 19.54
CA THR A 26 25.26 -0.85 19.55
C THR A 26 24.60 -0.14 18.36
N ALA A 27 24.93 1.12 18.12
CA ALA A 27 24.43 1.87 16.98
C ALA A 27 24.83 1.22 15.64
N ALA A 28 26.07 0.74 15.52
CA ALA A 28 26.54 0.02 14.34
C ALA A 28 25.76 -1.28 14.11
N LEU A 29 25.48 -2.05 15.17
CA LEU A 29 24.68 -3.28 15.08
C LEU A 29 23.23 -2.99 14.68
N VAL A 30 22.61 -1.93 15.22
CA VAL A 30 21.26 -1.51 14.84
C VAL A 30 21.21 -1.05 13.38
N LEU A 31 22.20 -0.29 12.91
CA LEU A 31 22.27 0.12 11.51
C LEU A 31 22.49 -1.08 10.59
N PHE A 32 23.34 -2.03 10.99
CA PHE A 32 23.59 -3.24 10.23
C PHE A 32 22.33 -4.11 10.13
N SER A 33 21.60 -4.32 11.24
CA SER A 33 20.35 -5.08 11.22
C SER A 33 19.30 -4.41 10.35
N PHE A 34 19.22 -3.07 10.37
CA PHE A 34 18.34 -2.32 9.50
C PHE A 34 18.70 -2.51 8.01
N ILE A 35 19.98 -2.43 7.65
CA ILE A 35 20.44 -2.67 6.27
C ILE A 35 20.07 -4.08 5.82
N VAL A 36 20.35 -5.11 6.64
CA VAL A 36 19.99 -6.49 6.33
C VAL A 36 18.48 -6.63 6.14
N SER A 37 17.67 -6.02 7.01
CA SER A 37 16.21 -6.01 6.89
C SER A 37 15.76 -5.41 5.56
N VAL A 38 16.28 -4.24 5.19
CA VAL A 38 15.95 -3.58 3.91
C VAL A 38 16.32 -4.48 2.72
N VAL A 39 17.50 -5.09 2.74
CA VAL A 39 17.95 -6.00 1.67
C VAL A 39 17.01 -7.20 1.53
N LEU A 40 16.61 -7.82 2.64
CA LEU A 40 15.67 -8.95 2.63
C LEU A 40 14.29 -8.53 2.09
N HIS A 41 13.77 -7.37 2.52
CA HIS A 41 12.50 -6.83 2.01
C HIS A 41 12.56 -6.55 0.50
N VAL A 42 13.64 -5.95 0.00
CA VAL A 42 13.82 -5.66 -1.43
C VAL A 42 13.93 -6.95 -2.23
N SER A 43 14.65 -7.96 -1.73
CA SER A 43 14.77 -9.26 -2.41
C SER A 43 13.41 -9.96 -2.52
N SER A 44 12.67 -10.03 -1.41
CA SER A 44 11.34 -10.63 -1.38
C SER A 44 10.36 -9.91 -2.31
N TYR A 45 10.40 -8.57 -2.32
CA TYR A 45 9.61 -7.77 -3.26
C TYR A 45 9.97 -8.05 -4.71
N ARG A 46 11.26 -8.17 -5.04
CA ARG A 46 11.72 -8.49 -6.39
C ARG A 46 11.30 -9.89 -6.81
N GLU A 47 11.41 -10.87 -5.93
CA GLU A 47 10.99 -12.25 -6.21
C GLU A 47 9.48 -12.33 -6.46
N LYS A 48 8.67 -11.68 -5.63
CA LYS A 48 7.21 -11.61 -5.81
C LYS A 48 6.81 -10.86 -7.08
N LEU A 49 7.48 -9.75 -7.39
CA LEU A 49 7.25 -9.06 -8.66
C LEU A 49 7.65 -9.94 -9.85
N ASN A 50 8.81 -10.59 -9.78
CA ASN A 50 9.27 -11.47 -10.85
C ASN A 50 8.30 -12.64 -11.04
N SER A 51 7.80 -13.28 -9.98
CA SER A 51 6.84 -14.37 -10.13
C SER A 51 5.52 -13.94 -10.79
N ILE A 52 5.11 -12.69 -10.61
CA ILE A 52 3.91 -12.12 -11.25
C ILE A 52 4.20 -11.68 -12.70
N ILE A 53 5.38 -11.09 -12.95
CA ILE A 53 5.77 -10.52 -14.25
C ILE A 53 6.32 -11.58 -15.21
N GLU A 54 6.99 -12.61 -14.70
CA GLU A 54 7.64 -13.64 -15.50
C GLU A 54 6.58 -14.51 -16.20
N GLY A 55 6.27 -14.13 -17.44
CA GLY A 55 5.22 -14.74 -18.25
C GLY A 55 3.97 -13.87 -18.46
N GLN A 56 3.94 -12.65 -17.91
CA GLN A 56 2.85 -11.69 -18.11
C GLN A 56 3.33 -10.37 -18.70
N GLU A 57 2.56 -9.81 -19.62
CA GLU A 57 2.81 -8.47 -20.16
C GLU A 57 2.06 -7.44 -19.31
N ILE A 58 2.80 -6.52 -18.67
CA ILE A 58 2.21 -5.40 -17.92
C ILE A 58 2.13 -4.18 -18.82
N TYR A 59 0.91 -3.67 -19.00
CA TYR A 59 0.63 -2.43 -19.71
C TYR A 59 0.31 -1.31 -18.72
N LEU A 60 1.01 -0.17 -18.85
CA LEU A 60 0.78 1.01 -18.04
C LEU A 60 0.27 2.16 -18.93
N ILE A 61 -0.93 2.65 -18.63
CA ILE A 61 -1.44 3.89 -19.24
C ILE A 61 -0.83 5.07 -18.48
N ARG A 62 -0.08 5.92 -19.18
CA ARG A 62 0.47 7.16 -18.64
C ARG A 62 -0.29 8.34 -19.22
N ASP A 63 -0.77 9.22 -18.35
CA ASP A 63 -1.32 10.50 -18.79
C ASP A 63 -0.19 11.39 -19.33
N MET A 64 -0.36 11.83 -20.58
CA MET A 64 0.53 12.76 -21.28
C MET A 64 -0.21 14.02 -21.73
N THR A 65 -1.33 14.32 -21.06
CA THR A 65 -2.18 15.46 -21.37
C THR A 65 -1.49 16.76 -20.95
N ASP A 66 -1.27 17.64 -21.91
CA ASP A 66 -0.88 19.03 -21.66
C ASP A 66 -2.10 19.92 -21.43
N GLN A 67 -1.88 21.18 -21.03
CA GLN A 67 -2.97 22.12 -20.76
C GLN A 67 -3.92 22.30 -21.95
N SER A 68 -3.40 22.33 -23.18
CA SER A 68 -4.22 22.53 -24.38
C SER A 68 -5.13 21.34 -24.66
N ARG A 69 -4.62 20.12 -24.47
CA ARG A 69 -5.39 18.88 -24.59
C ARG A 69 -6.39 18.74 -23.46
N PHE A 70 -6.05 19.18 -22.25
CA PHE A 70 -6.97 19.18 -21.13
C PHE A 70 -8.20 20.06 -21.41
N ASP A 71 -7.99 21.28 -21.90
CA ASP A 71 -9.08 22.20 -22.24
C ASP A 71 -9.98 21.60 -23.35
N GLN A 72 -9.40 20.93 -24.34
CA GLN A 72 -10.16 20.21 -25.37
C GLN A 72 -10.99 19.05 -24.80
N ILE A 73 -10.44 18.29 -23.85
CA ILE A 73 -11.15 17.20 -23.19
C ILE A 73 -12.33 17.75 -22.38
N MET A 74 -12.11 18.83 -21.62
CA MET A 74 -13.13 19.43 -20.76
C MET A 74 -14.27 20.12 -21.53
N THR A 75 -13.98 20.63 -22.72
CA THR A 75 -14.99 21.30 -23.57
C THR A 75 -15.70 20.35 -24.53
N ASN A 76 -15.19 19.15 -24.74
CA ASN A 76 -15.80 18.16 -25.62
C ASN A 76 -16.84 17.30 -24.87
N PRO A 77 -18.13 17.36 -25.25
CA PRO A 77 -19.19 16.60 -24.58
C PRO A 77 -19.02 15.07 -24.70
N ASP A 78 -18.33 14.58 -25.72
CA ASP A 78 -18.12 13.14 -25.96
C ASP A 78 -16.97 12.54 -25.15
N SER A 79 -16.15 13.36 -24.48
CA SER A 79 -14.99 12.90 -23.71
C SER A 79 -15.36 11.85 -22.67
N SER A 80 -16.48 12.05 -21.97
CA SER A 80 -17.00 11.11 -20.97
C SER A 80 -17.38 9.76 -21.58
N THR A 81 -17.99 9.77 -22.77
CA THR A 81 -18.36 8.58 -23.53
C THR A 81 -17.12 7.80 -23.97
N LYS A 82 -16.13 8.48 -24.55
CA LYS A 82 -14.86 7.85 -24.99
C LYS A 82 -14.09 7.23 -23.82
N LEU A 83 -14.05 7.92 -22.67
CA LEU A 83 -13.42 7.38 -21.47
C LEU A 83 -14.15 6.12 -20.98
N ARG A 84 -15.49 6.13 -20.98
CA ARG A 84 -16.29 4.96 -20.65
C ARG A 84 -16.04 3.81 -21.62
N GLU A 85 -15.97 4.06 -22.92
CA GLU A 85 -15.65 3.05 -23.93
C GLU A 85 -14.28 2.42 -23.70
N LEU A 86 -13.26 3.22 -23.37
CA LEU A 86 -11.93 2.70 -23.01
C LEU A 86 -11.99 1.76 -21.79
N TYR A 87 -12.67 2.16 -20.72
CA TYR A 87 -12.83 1.29 -19.54
C TYR A 87 -13.61 0.01 -19.86
N GLN A 88 -14.66 0.09 -20.67
CA GLN A 88 -15.44 -1.06 -21.10
C GLN A 88 -14.63 -2.02 -21.96
N PHE A 89 -13.80 -1.49 -22.87
CA PHE A 89 -12.87 -2.26 -23.67
C PHE A 89 -11.86 -3.00 -22.78
N MET A 90 -11.20 -2.31 -21.85
CA MET A 90 -10.23 -2.95 -20.94
C MET A 90 -10.88 -4.03 -20.08
N LYS A 91 -12.10 -3.79 -19.58
CA LYS A 91 -12.81 -4.72 -18.71
C LYS A 91 -13.26 -6.00 -19.42
N HIS A 92 -13.68 -5.92 -20.68
CA HIS A 92 -14.31 -7.04 -21.39
C HIS A 92 -13.42 -7.67 -22.47
N ASN A 93 -12.26 -7.09 -22.76
CA ASN A 93 -11.35 -7.67 -23.74
C ASN A 93 -10.63 -8.89 -23.13
N PRO A 94 -10.80 -10.10 -23.71
CA PRO A 94 -10.23 -11.33 -23.17
C PRO A 94 -8.70 -11.38 -23.23
N SER A 95 -8.04 -10.45 -23.94
CA SER A 95 -6.58 -10.33 -23.95
C SER A 95 -6.02 -9.78 -22.64
N PHE A 96 -6.85 -9.22 -21.74
CA PHE A 96 -6.42 -8.76 -20.43
C PHE A 96 -6.89 -9.72 -19.32
N ASN A 97 -5.94 -10.17 -18.50
CA ASN A 97 -6.23 -11.07 -17.38
C ASN A 97 -6.82 -10.32 -16.19
N THR A 98 -6.26 -9.15 -15.87
CA THR A 98 -6.74 -8.24 -14.82
C THR A 98 -6.37 -6.81 -15.21
N TYR A 99 -7.08 -5.85 -14.65
CA TYR A 99 -6.75 -4.43 -14.72
C TYR A 99 -6.88 -3.78 -13.35
N THR A 100 -6.09 -2.72 -13.15
CA THR A 100 -6.26 -1.82 -12.01
C THR A 100 -6.53 -0.43 -12.50
N ALA A 101 -7.31 0.31 -11.73
CA ALA A 101 -7.42 1.75 -11.89
C ALA A 101 -6.59 2.42 -10.78
N ASP A 102 -5.27 2.49 -10.94
CA ASP A 102 -4.41 3.34 -10.12
C ASP A 102 -4.57 4.80 -10.54
N ALA A 103 -5.74 5.37 -10.26
CA ALA A 103 -6.06 6.76 -10.57
C ALA A 103 -5.73 7.70 -9.40
N GLN A 104 -4.65 7.42 -8.65
CA GLN A 104 -4.23 8.22 -7.48
C GLN A 104 -5.42 8.56 -6.57
N HIS A 105 -6.33 7.60 -6.37
CA HIS A 105 -7.49 7.83 -5.54
C HIS A 105 -7.03 7.90 -4.09
N PHE A 106 -7.51 8.91 -3.38
CA PHE A 106 -7.27 9.06 -1.94
C PHE A 106 -8.58 8.92 -1.19
N MET A 107 -8.57 8.15 -0.11
CA MET A 107 -9.57 8.25 0.93
C MET A 107 -9.19 9.45 1.79
N TRP A 108 -10.02 10.47 1.83
CA TRP A 108 -9.78 11.65 2.65
C TRP A 108 -10.55 11.52 3.95
N LEU A 109 -9.84 11.41 5.06
CA LEU A 109 -10.43 11.36 6.40
C LEU A 109 -10.23 12.71 7.10
N ALA A 110 -11.24 13.11 7.87
CA ALA A 110 -11.14 14.25 8.76
C ALA A 110 -10.09 13.99 9.86
N GLU A 111 -9.43 15.05 10.35
CA GLU A 111 -8.30 14.93 11.28
C GLU A 111 -8.60 14.07 12.51
N ASN A 112 -9.79 14.25 13.09
CA ASN A 112 -10.29 13.50 14.25
C ASN A 112 -10.47 11.99 14.01
N ASN A 113 -10.61 11.58 12.75
CA ASN A 113 -10.84 10.20 12.33
C ASN A 113 -9.62 9.63 11.57
N SER A 114 -8.44 10.27 11.69
CA SER A 114 -7.28 9.97 10.85
C SER A 114 -6.00 9.70 11.66
N HIS A 115 -5.34 8.58 11.35
CA HIS A 115 -4.05 8.21 11.92
C HIS A 115 -2.90 8.76 11.08
N SER A 116 -2.10 9.65 11.66
CA SER A 116 -1.03 10.37 10.94
C SER A 116 0.13 9.47 10.50
N SER A 117 0.40 8.38 11.22
CA SER A 117 1.54 7.49 10.96
C SER A 117 1.45 6.77 9.60
N ILE A 118 0.23 6.59 9.09
CA ILE A 118 -0.06 5.86 7.85
C ILE A 118 -0.67 6.76 6.76
N ALA A 119 -0.79 8.07 7.02
CA ALA A 119 -1.28 9.03 6.03
C ALA A 119 -0.20 9.31 4.98
N VAL A 120 -0.57 9.21 3.70
CA VAL A 120 0.36 9.42 2.58
C VAL A 120 0.33 10.88 2.09
N ARG A 121 -0.78 11.58 2.35
CA ARG A 121 -0.91 13.01 2.10
C ARG A 121 -1.52 13.73 3.30
N SER A 122 -1.06 14.95 3.53
CA SER A 122 -1.64 15.87 4.50
C SER A 122 -2.11 17.12 3.79
N ASN A 123 -3.40 17.42 3.88
CA ASN A 123 -4.00 18.65 3.41
C ASN A 123 -4.95 19.16 4.50
N PRO A 124 -4.44 19.88 5.52
CA PRO A 124 -5.21 20.24 6.71
C PRO A 124 -6.58 20.85 6.35
N PRO A 125 -7.68 20.41 7.00
CA PRO A 125 -7.77 19.50 8.15
C PRO A 125 -7.93 18.02 7.77
N HIS A 126 -7.48 17.60 6.58
CA HIS A 126 -7.71 16.26 6.05
C HIS A 126 -6.42 15.48 5.85
N LYS A 127 -6.50 14.17 6.00
CA LYS A 127 -5.42 13.24 5.69
C LYS A 127 -5.85 12.27 4.60
N GLY A 128 -4.97 12.06 3.64
CA GLY A 128 -5.20 11.23 2.46
C GLY A 128 -4.50 9.88 2.58
N TYR A 129 -5.26 8.82 2.34
CA TYR A 129 -4.79 7.42 2.30
C TYR A 129 -4.92 6.90 0.87
N ASN A 130 -3.89 6.24 0.35
CA ASN A 130 -3.94 5.68 -1.00
C ASN A 130 -5.09 4.68 -1.11
N LEU A 131 -5.83 4.71 -2.22
CA LEU A 131 -6.85 3.73 -2.55
C LEU A 131 -6.50 3.10 -3.90
N LEU A 132 -6.52 1.77 -3.95
CA LEU A 132 -6.34 0.99 -5.16
C LEU A 132 -7.68 0.38 -5.58
N LYS A 133 -8.15 0.74 -6.77
CA LYS A 133 -9.32 0.11 -7.38
C LYS A 133 -8.91 -1.08 -8.22
N ILE A 134 -9.49 -2.24 -7.91
CA ILE A 134 -9.14 -3.52 -8.51
C ILE A 134 -10.36 -4.18 -9.14
N ASP A 135 -10.13 -5.17 -10.01
CA ASP A 135 -11.17 -6.07 -10.51
C ASP A 135 -11.25 -7.38 -9.71
N ASP A 136 -12.19 -8.24 -10.08
CA ASP A 136 -12.48 -9.50 -9.41
C ASP A 136 -11.39 -10.57 -9.57
N LYS A 137 -10.42 -10.35 -10.47
CA LYS A 137 -9.31 -11.27 -10.73
C LYS A 137 -7.99 -10.80 -10.12
N PHE A 138 -7.92 -9.54 -9.69
CA PHE A 138 -6.69 -8.94 -9.22
C PHE A 138 -6.09 -9.68 -8.01
N MET A 139 -6.93 -10.05 -7.03
CA MET A 139 -6.44 -10.79 -5.86
C MET A 139 -5.82 -12.13 -6.26
N ASP A 140 -6.40 -12.82 -7.24
CA ASP A 140 -5.90 -14.11 -7.73
C ASP A 140 -4.58 -13.93 -8.50
N VAL A 141 -4.50 -12.93 -9.39
CA VAL A 141 -3.29 -12.66 -10.21
C VAL A 141 -2.11 -12.24 -9.34
N TYR A 142 -2.35 -11.46 -8.28
CA TYR A 142 -1.32 -10.97 -7.37
C TYR A 142 -1.15 -11.85 -6.12
N GLU A 143 -1.85 -12.99 -6.08
CA GLU A 143 -1.83 -13.97 -4.98
C GLU A 143 -1.99 -13.31 -3.60
N LEU A 144 -2.94 -12.38 -3.49
CA LEU A 144 -3.17 -11.62 -2.27
C LEU A 144 -3.98 -12.44 -1.26
N GLN A 145 -3.48 -12.46 -0.02
CA GLN A 145 -4.09 -13.19 1.08
C GLN A 145 -4.46 -12.23 2.22
N CYS A 146 -5.52 -12.62 2.95
CA CYS A 146 -5.95 -11.91 4.15
C CYS A 146 -5.43 -12.63 5.39
N VAL A 147 -4.80 -11.87 6.30
CA VAL A 147 -4.43 -12.37 7.63
C VAL A 147 -5.66 -12.47 8.54
N GLU A 148 -6.69 -11.66 8.27
CA GLU A 148 -7.91 -11.56 9.03
C GLU A 148 -9.08 -11.14 8.13
N GLY A 149 -10.28 -11.66 8.38
CA GLY A 149 -11.46 -11.40 7.55
C GLY A 149 -11.54 -12.29 6.32
N SER A 150 -12.02 -11.76 5.20
CA SER A 150 -12.18 -12.52 3.95
C SER A 150 -11.72 -11.70 2.73
N PRO A 151 -11.16 -12.35 1.70
CA PRO A 151 -10.88 -11.70 0.43
C PRO A 151 -12.19 -11.29 -0.25
N PHE A 152 -12.10 -10.44 -1.28
CA PHE A 152 -13.27 -10.09 -2.07
C PHE A 152 -13.89 -11.32 -2.73
N THR A 153 -15.22 -11.35 -2.74
CA THR A 153 -16.07 -12.29 -3.47
C THR A 153 -16.55 -11.66 -4.78
N LYS A 154 -17.11 -12.45 -5.71
CA LYS A 154 -17.62 -11.89 -6.98
C LYS A 154 -18.80 -10.94 -6.76
N GLU A 155 -19.57 -11.19 -5.71
CA GLU A 155 -20.72 -10.42 -5.29
C GLU A 155 -20.32 -9.00 -4.87
N ASP A 156 -19.12 -8.82 -4.30
CA ASP A 156 -18.58 -7.51 -3.88
C ASP A 156 -18.37 -6.55 -5.07
N PHE A 157 -18.22 -7.08 -6.29
CA PHE A 157 -18.05 -6.30 -7.52
C PHE A 157 -19.38 -5.98 -8.23
N SER A 158 -20.52 -6.40 -7.69
CA SER A 158 -21.85 -6.21 -8.31
C SER A 158 -22.43 -4.79 -8.12
N GLY A 159 -21.85 -3.97 -7.24
CA GLY A 159 -22.15 -2.53 -7.13
C GLY A 159 -23.53 -2.17 -6.57
N THR A 160 -24.18 -3.06 -5.83
CA THR A 160 -25.56 -2.87 -5.34
C THR A 160 -25.66 -2.45 -3.87
N GLY A 161 -24.55 -2.35 -3.14
CA GLY A 161 -24.52 -2.05 -1.71
C GLY A 161 -24.51 -0.56 -1.36
N GLU A 162 -25.03 -0.21 -0.17
CA GLU A 162 -24.89 1.13 0.43
C GLU A 162 -23.46 1.44 0.89
N THR A 163 -22.62 0.41 1.01
CA THR A 163 -21.24 0.48 1.49
C THR A 163 -20.30 -0.20 0.49
N ILE A 164 -19.13 0.40 0.30
CA ILE A 164 -18.07 -0.13 -0.56
C ILE A 164 -17.22 -1.09 0.27
N PRO A 165 -17.08 -2.37 -0.12
CA PRO A 165 -16.22 -3.29 0.59
C PRO A 165 -14.75 -2.85 0.47
N LEU A 166 -14.02 -2.98 1.57
CA LEU A 166 -12.67 -2.43 1.75
C LEU A 166 -11.77 -3.47 2.39
N LEU A 167 -10.65 -3.75 1.72
CA LEU A 167 -9.52 -4.48 2.29
C LEU A 167 -8.45 -3.48 2.71
N LEU A 168 -8.04 -3.59 3.97
CA LEU A 168 -7.00 -2.75 4.55
C LEU A 168 -5.65 -3.46 4.57
N GLY A 169 -4.56 -2.70 4.45
CA GLY A 169 -3.21 -3.24 4.63
C GLY A 169 -2.97 -3.68 6.08
N TYR A 170 -1.95 -4.52 6.29
CA TYR A 170 -1.60 -5.08 7.60
C TYR A 170 -1.41 -4.03 8.72
N ASP A 171 -0.84 -2.89 8.36
CA ASP A 171 -0.51 -1.78 9.28
C ASP A 171 -1.74 -0.98 9.75
N PHE A 172 -2.93 -1.27 9.18
CA PHE A 172 -4.18 -0.65 9.60
C PHE A 172 -4.85 -1.36 10.78
N ARG A 173 -4.41 -2.57 11.15
CA ARG A 173 -5.01 -3.37 12.25
C ARG A 173 -4.98 -2.71 13.63
N PRO A 174 -3.97 -1.89 14.01
CA PRO A 174 -4.01 -1.18 15.29
C PRO A 174 -5.11 -0.10 15.36
N PHE A 175 -5.68 0.28 14.22
CA PHE A 175 -6.54 1.45 14.08
C PHE A 175 -7.99 1.08 13.76
N TYR A 176 -8.21 -0.04 13.07
CA TYR A 176 -9.52 -0.50 12.61
C TYR A 176 -9.76 -1.96 12.95
N GLN A 177 -11.03 -2.35 13.01
CA GLN A 177 -11.48 -3.71 13.23
C GLN A 177 -12.32 -4.21 12.03
N LEU A 178 -12.50 -5.53 11.94
CA LEU A 178 -13.43 -6.11 11.00
C LEU A 178 -14.84 -5.53 11.23
N ASN A 179 -15.53 -5.24 10.12
CA ASN A 179 -16.85 -4.62 10.06
C ASN A 179 -16.94 -3.15 10.44
N ASP A 180 -15.82 -2.47 10.65
CA ASP A 180 -15.83 -1.02 10.78
C ASP A 180 -16.37 -0.36 9.51
N ILE A 181 -17.12 0.72 9.69
CA ILE A 181 -17.58 1.59 8.61
C ILE A 181 -16.79 2.89 8.63
N ILE A 182 -15.94 3.08 7.62
CA ILE A 182 -15.15 4.30 7.45
C ILE A 182 -15.92 5.23 6.51
N THR A 183 -16.10 6.48 6.90
CA THR A 183 -16.76 7.49 6.05
C THR A 183 -15.75 8.55 5.65
N ASP A 184 -15.56 8.75 4.35
CA ASP A 184 -14.68 9.82 3.84
C ASP A 184 -15.38 11.18 3.85
N THR A 185 -14.61 12.24 3.61
CA THR A 185 -15.12 13.63 3.57
C THR A 185 -16.11 13.89 2.43
N ARG A 186 -16.23 12.98 1.46
CA ARG A 186 -17.19 13.05 0.36
C ARG A 186 -18.47 12.25 0.66
N GLY A 187 -18.54 11.59 1.80
CA GLY A 187 -19.69 10.79 2.22
C GLY A 187 -19.67 9.34 1.71
N PHE A 188 -18.59 8.88 1.07
CA PHE A 188 -18.46 7.47 0.73
C PHE A 188 -18.25 6.64 1.99
N ARG A 189 -19.01 5.55 2.11
CA ARG A 189 -18.96 4.63 3.23
C ARG A 189 -18.25 3.35 2.82
N TYR A 190 -17.20 3.01 3.53
CA TYR A 190 -16.38 1.82 3.28
C TYR A 190 -16.55 0.81 4.41
N HIS A 191 -16.82 -0.43 4.07
CA HIS A 191 -16.98 -1.53 5.03
C HIS A 191 -15.73 -2.38 5.05
N VAL A 192 -15.03 -2.41 6.19
CA VAL A 192 -13.82 -3.20 6.39
C VAL A 192 -14.16 -4.68 6.43
N ILE A 193 -13.85 -5.42 5.36
CA ILE A 193 -14.14 -6.86 5.24
C ILE A 193 -12.93 -7.75 5.54
N GLY A 194 -11.73 -7.17 5.60
CA GLY A 194 -10.51 -7.93 5.83
C GLY A 194 -9.25 -7.07 5.91
N PHE A 195 -8.20 -7.70 6.41
CA PHE A 195 -6.85 -7.18 6.48
C PHE A 195 -5.92 -8.07 5.69
N LEU A 196 -5.17 -7.46 4.77
CA LEU A 196 -4.17 -8.14 3.97
C LEU A 196 -2.95 -8.51 4.83
N GLU A 197 -2.22 -9.53 4.40
CA GLU A 197 -0.93 -9.90 5.00
C GLU A 197 0.11 -8.79 4.87
N GLN A 198 1.11 -8.78 5.74
CA GLN A 198 2.20 -7.79 5.69
C GLN A 198 2.95 -7.81 4.36
N SER A 199 2.98 -8.94 3.65
CA SER A 199 3.63 -9.09 2.34
C SER A 199 2.77 -8.62 1.14
N ALA A 200 1.58 -8.08 1.39
CA ALA A 200 0.66 -7.62 0.35
C ALA A 200 1.03 -6.21 -0.12
N TYR A 201 1.83 -6.14 -1.18
CA TYR A 201 2.28 -4.89 -1.79
C TYR A 201 1.96 -4.86 -3.29
N PHE A 202 1.58 -3.69 -3.78
CA PHE A 202 1.40 -3.42 -5.21
C PHE A 202 2.11 -2.12 -5.56
N MET A 203 3.05 -2.17 -6.52
CA MET A 203 3.86 -1.03 -6.97
C MET A 203 4.48 -0.20 -5.82
N GLY A 204 5.02 -0.87 -4.79
CA GLY A 204 5.70 -0.21 -3.66
C GLY A 204 4.77 0.54 -2.69
N LYS A 205 3.46 0.33 -2.77
CA LYS A 205 2.47 0.87 -1.81
C LYS A 205 1.87 -0.28 -0.99
N GLU A 206 1.67 -0.04 0.30
CA GLU A 206 0.74 -0.85 1.09
C GLU A 206 -0.64 -0.74 0.45
N ILE A 207 -1.23 -1.89 0.16
CA ILE A 207 -2.48 -1.96 -0.59
C ILE A 207 -3.61 -1.64 0.37
N ILE A 208 -4.30 -0.54 0.12
CA ILE A 208 -5.69 -0.37 0.53
C ILE A 208 -6.50 -0.58 -0.73
N SER A 209 -7.34 -1.61 -0.77
CA SER A 209 -8.10 -1.95 -1.97
C SER A 209 -9.59 -1.69 -1.77
N ILE A 210 -10.19 -1.02 -2.75
CA ILE A 210 -11.63 -0.72 -2.80
C ILE A 210 -12.19 -1.02 -4.18
N PHE A 211 -13.51 -1.06 -4.27
CA PHE A 211 -14.25 -1.03 -5.53
C PHE A 211 -14.82 0.37 -5.80
#